data_AF-A0A392QM66-F1
#
_entry.id   AF-A0A392QM66-F1
#
_cell.length_a   1.000
_cell.length_b   1.000
_cell.length_c   1.000
_cell.angle_alpha   90.00
_cell.angle_beta   90.00
_cell.angle_gamma   90.00
#
_symmetry.space_group_name_H-M   'P 1'
#
loop_
_entity.id
_entity.type
_entity.pdbx_description
1 polymer ?
#
loop_
_entity_poly.entity_id
_entity_poly.type
_entity_poly.pdbx_seq_one_letter_code
_entity_poly.pdbx_strand_id
1 'polypeptide(L)'
;TQELVALSGAHTLGSKGFGSPTTFDNSYYKVLLEEPRTPSGGMSTMIGLPSDHALVEDDECLRFFIVFTIILAPLYFVKQAGTKM
;
A
#
# COMPACT_ATOMS: atom_id res chain seq x y z
N THR A 1 6.48 -15.86 0.52
CA THR A 1 6.30 -14.43 0.15
C THR A 1 4.85 -13.97 0.29
N GLN A 2 3.84 -14.64 -0.26
CA GLN A 2 2.43 -14.23 -0.14
C GLN A 2 1.96 -13.97 1.30
N GLU A 3 2.22 -14.91 2.22
CA GLU A 3 1.78 -14.81 3.62
C GLU A 3 2.45 -13.65 4.36
N LEU A 4 3.72 -13.35 4.04
CA LEU A 4 4.45 -12.21 4.58
C LEU A 4 3.80 -10.89 4.16
N VAL A 5 3.48 -10.75 2.86
CA VAL A 5 2.81 -9.55 2.32
C VAL A 5 1.38 -9.42 2.86
N ALA A 6 0.68 -10.53 3.08
CA ALA A 6 -0.63 -10.53 3.73
C ALA A 6 -0.52 -10.03 5.19
N LEU A 7 0.46 -10.54 5.93
CA LEU A 7 0.67 -10.17 7.33
C LEU A 7 1.10 -8.71 7.49
N SER A 8 1.93 -8.19 6.58
CA SER A 8 2.35 -6.78 6.62
C SER A 8 1.19 -5.80 6.44
N GLY A 9 0.07 -6.23 5.84
CA GLY A 9 -1.19 -5.49 5.79
C GLY A 9 -1.77 -5.10 7.15
N ALA A 10 -1.34 -5.73 8.25
CA ALA A 10 -1.67 -5.30 9.61
C ALA A 10 -1.23 -3.84 9.89
N HIS A 11 -0.24 -3.31 9.17
CA HIS A 11 0.17 -1.91 9.28
C HIS A 11 -0.89 -0.91 8.83
N THR A 12 -1.99 -1.32 8.17
CA THR A 12 -3.17 -0.46 8.02
C THR A 12 -3.68 0.05 9.38
N LEU A 13 -3.53 -0.75 10.44
CA LEU A 13 -3.95 -0.38 11.79
C LEU A 13 -2.85 0.38 12.54
N GLY A 14 -3.28 1.23 13.47
CA GLY A 14 -2.41 2.03 14.31
C GLY A 14 -1.85 3.26 13.60
N SER A 15 -0.75 3.80 14.13
CA SER A 15 -0.24 5.12 13.77
C SER A 15 0.84 5.10 12.68
N LYS A 16 0.77 4.16 11.72
CA LYS A 16 1.74 4.06 10.60
C LYS A 16 1.39 4.94 9.40
N GLY A 17 0.28 5.66 9.46
CA GLY A 17 -0.12 6.64 8.44
C GLY A 17 -0.85 6.03 7.25
N PHE A 18 -1.27 4.77 7.34
CA PHE A 18 -2.03 4.08 6.30
C PHE A 18 -3.53 4.22 6.55
N GLY A 19 -4.17 5.24 5.97
CA GLY A 19 -5.61 5.43 6.08
C GLY A 19 -6.09 5.67 7.53
N SER A 20 -7.20 5.03 7.90
CA SER A 20 -7.80 5.14 9.25
C SER A 20 -7.15 4.17 10.24
N PRO A 21 -6.63 4.63 11.40
CA PRO A 21 -5.84 3.81 12.32
C PRO A 21 -6.63 2.67 12.99
N THR A 22 -7.95 2.66 12.88
CA THR A 22 -8.85 1.68 13.53
C THR A 22 -9.66 0.86 12.54
N THR A 23 -9.44 1.04 11.23
CA THR A 23 -10.18 0.34 10.18
C THR A 23 -9.25 -0.62 9.46
N PHE A 24 -9.60 -1.91 9.44
CA PHE A 24 -8.84 -2.88 8.68
C PHE A 24 -9.36 -2.92 7.24
N ASP A 25 -8.63 -2.27 6.34
CA ASP A 25 -8.88 -2.23 4.90
C ASP A 25 -7.57 -2.42 4.11
N ASN A 26 -7.61 -2.20 2.78
CA ASN A 26 -6.46 -2.36 1.90
C ASN A 26 -5.67 -1.06 1.65
N SER A 27 -5.83 -0.04 2.48
CA SER A 27 -5.11 1.24 2.35
C SER A 27 -3.60 1.06 2.44
N TYR A 28 -3.10 0.12 3.25
CA TYR A 28 -1.67 -0.24 3.28
C TYR A 28 -1.11 -0.51 1.88
N TYR A 29 -1.75 -1.41 1.13
CA TYR A 29 -1.28 -1.80 -0.20
C TYR A 29 -1.41 -0.66 -1.21
N LYS A 30 -2.51 0.09 -1.16
CA LYS A 30 -2.78 1.20 -2.08
C LYS A 30 -1.77 2.32 -1.93
N VAL A 31 -1.54 2.75 -0.70
CA VAL A 31 -0.66 3.88 -0.41
C VAL A 31 0.79 3.57 -0.79
N LEU A 32 1.24 2.33 -0.60
CA LEU A 32 2.60 1.94 -1.00
C LEU A 32 2.78 1.79 -2.52
N LEU A 33 1.70 1.69 -3.29
CA LEU A 33 1.74 1.68 -4.77
C LEU A 33 1.66 3.09 -5.39
N GLU A 34 1.40 4.14 -4.61
CA GLU A 34 1.29 5.52 -5.11
C GLU A 34 2.68 6.17 -5.23
N GLU A 35 2.98 6.73 -6.42
CA GLU A 35 4.17 7.54 -6.70
C GLU A 35 3.77 9.00 -6.99
N PRO A 36 4.58 10.02 -6.63
CA PRO A 36 5.87 9.93 -5.96
C PRO A 36 5.71 9.79 -4.44
N ARG A 37 6.57 8.98 -3.83
CA ARG A 37 6.68 8.89 -2.36
C ARG A 37 6.86 10.30 -1.79
N THR A 38 5.84 10.84 -1.14
CA THR A 38 5.91 12.20 -0.58
C THR A 38 7.04 12.23 0.44
N PRO A 39 8.07 13.10 0.29
CA PRO A 39 9.12 13.24 1.29
C PRO A 39 8.51 13.96 2.48
N SER A 40 7.86 13.19 3.33
CA SER A 40 7.04 13.67 4.41
C SER A 40 7.93 13.97 5.61
N GLY A 41 8.40 15.23 5.69
CA GLY A 41 8.85 15.92 6.92
C GLY A 41 9.71 15.14 7.91
N GLY A 42 9.68 15.51 9.19
CA GLY A 42 10.42 14.82 10.26
C GLY A 42 9.98 13.35 10.45
N MET A 43 10.64 12.60 11.34
CA MET A 43 10.36 11.17 11.56
C MET A 43 8.87 10.84 11.85
N SER A 44 8.10 11.79 12.37
CA SER A 44 6.67 11.62 12.68
C SER A 44 5.74 11.70 11.47
N THR A 45 6.24 12.13 10.31
CA THR A 45 5.42 12.31 9.10
C THR A 45 5.62 11.21 8.07
N MET A 46 6.59 10.31 8.25
CA MET A 46 6.80 9.15 7.36
C MET A 46 5.64 8.16 7.42
N ILE A 47 5.05 7.88 6.25
CA ILE A 47 4.09 6.80 6.06
C ILE A 47 4.84 5.50 5.83
N GLY A 48 4.51 4.49 6.64
CA GLY A 48 5.16 3.18 6.60
C GLY A 48 6.59 3.17 7.13
N LEU A 49 7.13 1.96 7.22
CA LEU A 49 8.52 1.69 7.57
C LEU A 49 9.36 1.51 6.31
N PRO A 50 10.70 1.69 6.37
CA PRO A 50 11.58 1.36 5.24
C PRO A 50 11.39 -0.08 4.72
N SER A 51 11.07 -1.03 5.60
CA SER A 51 10.76 -2.41 5.22
C SER A 51 9.44 -2.55 4.44
N ASP A 52 8.45 -1.69 4.69
CA ASP A 52 7.21 -1.69 3.90
C ASP A 52 7.49 -1.25 2.47
N HIS A 53 8.35 -0.24 2.30
CA HIS A 53 8.77 0.26 0.99
C HIS A 53 9.59 -0.78 0.22
N ALA A 54 10.49 -1.49 0.90
CA ALA A 54 11.28 -2.55 0.29
C ALA A 54 10.42 -3.71 -0.26
N LEU A 55 9.27 -3.99 0.35
CA LEU A 55 8.34 -5.03 -0.15
C LEU A 55 7.69 -4.64 -1.48
N VAL A 56 7.53 -3.36 -1.80
CA VAL A 56 6.97 -2.92 -3.10
C VAL A 56 8.03 -2.87 -4.20
N GLU A 57 9.30 -2.72 -3.81
CA GLU A 57 10.45 -2.73 -4.73
C GLU A 57 10.87 -4.13 -5.16
N ASP A 58 10.43 -5.16 -4.43
CA ASP A 58 10.66 -6.57 -4.76
C ASP A 58 9.58 -7.10 -5.72
N ASP A 59 9.98 -7.54 -6.92
CA ASP A 59 9.08 -8.03 -7.96
C ASP A 59 8.17 -9.19 -7.49
N GLU A 60 8.71 -10.05 -6.61
CA GLU A 60 7.98 -11.20 -6.09
C GLU A 60 6.88 -10.79 -5.11
N CYS A 61 7.10 -9.71 -4.37
CA CYS A 61 6.14 -9.13 -3.43
C CYS A 61 5.15 -8.20 -4.13
N LEU A 62 5.60 -7.44 -5.14
CA LEU A 62 4.79 -6.47 -5.89
C LEU A 62 3.53 -7.12 -6.51
N ARG A 63 3.66 -8.35 -7.05
CA ARG A 63 2.49 -9.09 -7.57
C ARG A 63 1.40 -9.29 -6.51
N PHE A 64 1.79 -9.52 -5.25
CA PHE A 64 0.83 -9.72 -4.15
C PHE A 64 0.24 -8.39 -3.66
N PHE A 65 1.01 -7.30 -3.69
CA PHE A 65 0.47 -5.96 -3.43
C PHE A 65 -0.64 -5.58 -4.42
N ILE A 66 -0.44 -5.87 -5.70
CA ILE A 66 -1.46 -5.66 -6.75
C ILE A 66 -2.69 -6.53 -6.47
N VAL A 67 -2.49 -7.81 -6.15
CA VAL A 67 -3.56 -8.74 -5.81
C VAL A 67 -4.37 -8.26 -4.61
N PHE A 68 -3.75 -7.89 -3.49
CA PHE A 68 -4.47 -7.42 -2.30
C PHE A 68 -5.08 -6.02 -2.48
N THR A 69 -4.55 -5.21 -3.38
CA THR A 69 -5.18 -3.95 -3.80
C THR A 69 -6.48 -4.21 -4.58
N ILE A 70 -6.48 -5.15 -5.53
CA ILE A 70 -7.60 -5.38 -6.46
C ILE A 70 -8.63 -6.37 -5.91
N ILE A 71 -8.21 -7.46 -5.27
CA ILE A 71 -9.15 -8.48 -4.74
C ILE A 71 -9.95 -7.92 -3.55
N LEU A 72 -9.39 -7.00 -2.78
CA LEU A 72 -10.11 -6.33 -1.68
C LEU A 72 -10.88 -5.07 -2.13
N ALA A 73 -10.71 -4.62 -3.38
CA ALA A 73 -11.47 -3.51 -3.92
C ALA A 73 -11.91 -3.82 -5.36
N PRO A 74 -13.17 -4.22 -5.59
CA PRO A 74 -13.64 -4.66 -6.91
C PRO A 74 -13.66 -3.59 -8.02
N LEU A 75 -12.91 -2.48 -7.93
CA LEU A 75 -13.03 -1.32 -8.84
C LEU A 75 -11.74 -0.61 -9.29
N TYR A 76 -10.53 -0.96 -8.83
CA TYR A 76 -9.35 -0.13 -9.15
C TYR A 76 -8.84 -0.24 -10.61
N PHE A 77 -9.15 -1.34 -11.31
CA PHE A 77 -8.70 -1.51 -12.69
C PHE A 77 -9.41 -0.59 -13.70
N VAL A 78 -10.59 -0.06 -13.36
CA VAL A 78 -11.35 0.81 -14.28
C VAL A 78 -10.83 2.25 -14.30
N LYS A 79 -10.10 2.71 -13.26
CA LYS A 79 -9.72 4.13 -13.15
C LYS A 79 -8.41 4.51 -13.86
N GLN A 80 -7.53 3.55 -14.17
CA GLN A 80 -6.27 3.80 -14.89
C GLN A 80 -6.37 3.62 -16.42
N ALA A 81 -7.44 3.01 -16.91
CA ALA A 81 -7.68 2.86 -18.36
C ALA A 81 -8.35 4.09 -19.02
N GLY A 82 -8.66 5.14 -18.24
CA GLY A 82 -9.54 6.24 -18.67
C GLY A 82 -8.93 7.63 -18.81
N THR A 83 -7.61 7.82 -18.63
CA THR A 83 -7.00 9.17 -18.73
C THR A 83 -5.82 9.18 -19.70
N LYS A 84 -6.13 9.04 -20.99
CA LYS A 84 -5.41 9.71 -22.08
C LYS A 84 -6.39 10.03 -23.21
N MET A 85 -6.91 11.26 -23.20
CA MET A 85 -7.19 12.07 -24.39
C MET A 85 -6.81 13.51 -24.09
#